data_AF-A0A8T4FQI3-F1
#
_entry.id   AF-A0A8T4FQI3-F1
#
_cell.length_a   1.000
_cell.length_b   1.000
_cell.length_c   1.000
_cell.angle_alpha   90.00
_cell.angle_beta   90.00
_cell.angle_gamma   90.00
#
_symmetry.space_group_name_H-M   'P 1'
#
loop_
_entity.id
_entity.type
_entity.pdbx_description
1 polymer ?
#
loop_
_entity_poly.entity_id
_entity_poly.type
_entity_poly.pdbx_seq_one_letter_code
_entity_poly.pdbx_strand_id
1 'polypeptide(L)'
;HFFYDPLKTDGYLCEQGGSLELLSIDRRDESNIDEMYKLGSIEESRRHGINPSFVVTGNTPVVIRESLLPKAFDMAEKVVNKSYELFGGLWGPFCLETVVNDKLQFKVFEISTRIVAGTNPFISGSPYADLIYPGLSTGARMAMEIRDAAKAGKLSELMS
;
A
#
# COMPACT_ATOMS: atom_id res chain seq x y z
N HIS A 1 -1.51 -0.87 1.21
CA HIS A 1 -0.16 -1.42 1.39
C HIS A 1 -0.14 -2.87 0.97
N PHE A 2 0.42 -3.13 -0.21
CA PHE A 2 0.56 -4.47 -0.74
C PHE A 2 1.94 -5.04 -0.40
N PHE A 3 2.04 -6.36 -0.43
CA PHE A 3 3.28 -7.09 -0.30
C PHE A 3 3.27 -8.20 -1.33
N TYR A 4 4.30 -8.28 -2.17
CA TYR A 4 4.45 -9.38 -3.10
C TYR A 4 5.64 -10.24 -2.70
N ASP A 5 5.39 -11.53 -2.51
CA ASP A 5 6.38 -12.52 -2.13
C ASP A 5 6.60 -13.51 -3.29
N PRO A 6 7.75 -13.45 -3.99
CA PRO A 6 8.00 -14.29 -5.16
C PRO A 6 8.21 -15.77 -4.81
N LEU A 7 8.46 -16.10 -3.53
CA LEU A 7 8.73 -17.45 -3.07
C LEU A 7 7.49 -18.17 -2.52
N LYS A 8 6.46 -17.40 -2.18
CA LYS A 8 5.21 -17.91 -1.63
C LYS A 8 4.38 -18.65 -2.69
N THR A 9 3.71 -19.74 -2.29
CA THR A 9 2.99 -20.65 -3.20
C THR A 9 1.51 -20.84 -2.84
N ASP A 10 0.96 -19.97 -1.99
CA ASP A 10 -0.41 -20.00 -1.49
C ASP A 10 -1.01 -18.59 -1.39
N GLY A 11 -2.34 -18.47 -1.32
CA GLY A 11 -3.04 -17.19 -1.30
C GLY A 11 -3.37 -16.67 -2.72
N TYR A 12 -3.26 -15.36 -2.94
CA TYR A 12 -3.50 -14.77 -4.26
C TYR A 12 -2.26 -14.93 -5.14
N LEU A 13 -2.25 -15.99 -5.95
CA LEU A 13 -1.12 -16.31 -6.85
C LEU A 13 -1.09 -15.35 -8.03
N CYS A 14 0.10 -14.83 -8.36
CA CYS A 14 0.30 -13.99 -9.54
C CYS A 14 0.76 -14.83 -10.74
N GLU A 15 0.47 -14.35 -11.95
CA GLU A 15 0.90 -15.00 -13.21
C GLU A 15 2.42 -15.23 -13.29
N GLN A 16 3.22 -14.31 -12.75
CA GLN A 16 4.69 -14.44 -12.72
C GLN A 16 5.21 -15.44 -11.67
N GLY A 17 4.32 -16.11 -10.94
CA GLY A 17 4.65 -16.86 -9.73
C GLY A 17 4.56 -15.98 -8.48
N GLY A 18 4.78 -16.58 -7.31
CA GLY A 18 4.64 -15.87 -6.04
C GLY A 18 3.19 -15.53 -5.67
N SER A 19 3.05 -14.82 -4.55
CA SER A 19 1.75 -14.41 -4.03
C SER A 19 1.70 -12.94 -3.64
N LEU A 20 0.55 -12.32 -3.89
CA LEU A 20 0.25 -10.95 -3.51
C LEU A 20 -0.61 -10.91 -2.23
N GLU A 21 -0.27 -10.01 -1.32
CA GLU A 21 -0.95 -9.83 -0.04
C GLU A 21 -1.33 -8.37 0.16
N LEU A 22 -2.52 -8.12 0.70
CA LEU A 22 -2.92 -6.81 1.19
C LEU A 22 -2.69 -6.77 2.70
N LEU A 23 -1.72 -5.96 3.15
CA LEU A 23 -1.34 -5.91 4.56
C LEU A 23 -2.09 -4.85 5.36
N SER A 24 -2.41 -3.70 4.77
CA SER A 24 -3.15 -2.62 5.45
C SER A 24 -3.53 -1.52 4.46
N ILE A 25 -4.39 -0.58 4.88
CA ILE A 25 -4.77 0.61 4.10
C ILE A 25 -4.82 1.80 5.06
N ASP A 26 -4.24 2.93 4.67
CA ASP A 26 -4.38 4.20 5.38
C ASP A 26 -4.98 5.28 4.45
N ARG A 27 -5.35 6.38 5.08
CA ARG A 27 -5.54 7.68 4.42
C ARG A 27 -4.46 8.62 4.96
N ARG A 28 -3.72 9.29 4.07
CA ARG A 28 -2.80 10.37 4.45
C ARG A 28 -3.56 11.51 5.11
N ASP A 29 -2.98 12.03 6.18
CA ASP A 29 -3.39 13.26 6.83
C ASP A 29 -2.42 14.36 6.37
N GLU A 30 -2.95 15.37 5.67
CA GLU A 30 -2.21 16.37 4.93
C GLU A 30 -2.55 17.79 5.39
N SER A 31 -1.54 18.52 5.85
CA SER A 31 -1.67 19.89 6.29
C SER A 31 -1.35 20.87 5.15
N ASN A 32 -2.15 21.92 4.93
CA ASN A 32 -3.39 22.31 5.62
C ASN A 32 -4.67 21.83 4.91
N ILE A 33 -4.56 21.14 3.76
CA ILE A 33 -5.68 20.86 2.87
C ILE A 33 -6.81 20.08 3.54
N ASP A 34 -6.48 19.10 4.41
CA ASP A 34 -7.48 18.27 5.10
C ASP A 34 -8.28 19.04 6.15
N GLU A 35 -7.82 20.22 6.57
CA GLU A 35 -8.53 21.08 7.52
C GLU A 35 -9.19 22.28 6.83
N MET A 36 -8.79 22.60 5.59
CA MET A 36 -9.26 23.78 4.87
C MET A 36 -10.77 23.78 4.60
N TYR A 37 -11.40 22.62 4.41
CA TYR A 37 -12.85 22.55 4.20
C TYR A 37 -13.64 22.99 5.44
N LYS A 38 -13.05 22.92 6.65
CA LYS A 38 -13.68 23.38 7.89
C LYS A 38 -13.69 24.92 8.00
N LEU A 39 -12.82 25.60 7.27
CA LEU A 39 -12.73 27.06 7.22
C LEU A 39 -13.71 27.70 6.22
N GLY A 40 -14.53 26.91 5.52
CA GLY A 40 -15.48 27.38 4.53
C GLY A 40 -14.92 27.34 3.11
N SER A 41 -15.09 28.42 2.34
CA SER A 41 -14.64 28.45 0.94
C SER A 41 -13.12 28.47 0.84
N ILE A 42 -12.55 27.50 0.12
CA ILE A 42 -11.11 27.47 -0.23
C ILE A 42 -10.70 28.77 -0.94
N GLU A 43 -11.61 29.36 -1.72
CA GLU A 43 -11.34 30.63 -2.42
C GLU A 43 -11.22 31.79 -1.44
N GLU A 44 -12.08 31.86 -0.42
CA GLU A 44 -11.98 32.86 0.65
C GLU A 44 -10.70 32.66 1.47
N SER A 45 -10.34 31.42 1.80
CA SER A 45 -9.07 31.12 2.48
C SER A 45 -7.85 31.63 1.68
N ARG A 46 -7.85 31.45 0.35
CA ARG A 46 -6.80 32.00 -0.52
C ARG A 46 -6.78 33.54 -0.51
N ARG A 47 -7.94 34.20 -0.51
CA ARG A 47 -8.03 35.68 -0.41
C ARG A 47 -7.42 36.21 0.89
N HIS A 48 -7.44 35.40 1.95
CA HIS A 48 -6.80 35.70 3.25
C HIS A 48 -5.35 35.22 3.36
N GLY A 49 -4.72 34.80 2.24
CA GLY A 49 -3.32 34.37 2.20
C GLY A 49 -3.07 32.93 2.65
N ILE A 50 -4.12 32.14 2.88
CA ILE A 50 -4.02 30.72 3.26
C ILE A 50 -4.12 29.88 1.98
N ASN A 51 -2.97 29.45 1.47
CA ASN A 51 -2.89 28.56 0.32
C ASN A 51 -2.95 27.08 0.72
N PRO A 52 -3.58 26.22 -0.09
CA PRO A 52 -3.58 24.78 0.16
C PRO A 52 -2.17 24.19 0.03
N SER A 53 -1.79 23.37 0.99
CA SER A 53 -0.61 22.52 0.95
C SER A 53 -0.96 21.06 1.20
N PHE A 54 -0.20 20.15 0.59
CA PHE A 54 -0.34 18.70 0.70
C PHE A 54 0.82 18.10 1.51
N VAL A 55 1.28 18.82 2.55
CA VAL A 55 2.38 18.35 3.37
C VAL A 55 1.85 17.23 4.26
N VAL A 56 2.38 16.02 4.09
CA VAL A 56 1.98 14.85 4.88
C VAL A 56 2.37 15.07 6.34
N THR A 57 1.39 15.09 7.24
CA THR A 57 1.56 15.25 8.69
C THR A 57 1.22 13.99 9.47
N GLY A 58 0.49 13.04 8.88
CA GLY A 58 0.11 11.80 9.54
C GLY A 58 -0.53 10.78 8.60
N ASN A 59 -1.03 9.69 9.20
CA ASN A 59 -1.72 8.62 8.50
C ASN A 59 -2.85 8.10 9.40
N THR A 60 -4.05 7.96 8.85
CA THR A 60 -5.23 7.45 9.56
C THR A 60 -5.58 6.06 9.06
N PRO A 61 -5.75 5.05 9.94
CA PRO A 61 -6.20 3.72 9.53
C PRO A 61 -7.57 3.75 8.89
N VAL A 62 -7.74 3.05 7.76
CA VAL A 62 -9.04 2.87 7.11
C VAL A 62 -9.20 1.45 6.58
N VAL A 63 -10.45 1.04 6.36
CA VAL A 63 -10.80 -0.14 5.58
C VAL A 63 -11.63 0.32 4.38
N ILE A 64 -11.44 -0.34 3.24
CA ILE A 64 -12.28 -0.08 2.06
C ILE A 64 -13.50 -0.99 2.06
N ARG A 65 -14.53 -0.59 1.32
CA ARG A 65 -15.67 -1.45 1.01
C ARG A 65 -15.18 -2.74 0.35
N GLU A 66 -15.58 -3.89 0.88
CA GLU A 66 -15.08 -5.21 0.45
C GLU A 66 -15.21 -5.46 -1.06
N SER A 67 -16.31 -5.00 -1.68
CA SER A 67 -16.53 -5.12 -3.13
C SER A 67 -15.47 -4.42 -3.99
N LEU A 68 -14.62 -3.56 -3.41
CA LEU A 68 -13.50 -2.91 -4.10
C LEU A 68 -12.21 -3.74 -4.07
N LEU A 69 -12.10 -4.72 -3.16
CA LEU A 69 -10.89 -5.53 -2.99
C LEU A 69 -10.49 -6.28 -4.27
N PRO A 70 -11.41 -6.94 -5.02
CA PRO A 70 -11.02 -7.62 -6.25
C PRO A 70 -10.33 -6.68 -7.24
N LYS A 71 -10.82 -5.43 -7.34
CA LYS A 71 -10.21 -4.44 -8.23
C LYS A 71 -8.87 -3.93 -7.70
N ALA A 72 -8.71 -3.81 -6.38
CA ALA A 72 -7.44 -3.44 -5.76
C ALA A 72 -6.36 -4.48 -6.02
N PHE A 73 -6.68 -5.78 -5.87
CA PHE A 73 -5.77 -6.88 -6.21
C PHE A 73 -5.41 -6.92 -7.70
N ASP A 74 -6.40 -6.78 -8.61
CA ASP A 74 -6.16 -6.71 -10.06
C ASP A 74 -5.17 -5.57 -10.43
N MET A 75 -5.28 -4.40 -9.80
CA MET A 75 -4.34 -3.30 -10.04
C MET A 75 -2.94 -3.62 -9.52
N ALA A 76 -2.83 -4.22 -8.35
CA ALA A 76 -1.55 -4.56 -7.73
C ALA A 76 -0.83 -5.68 -8.48
N GLU A 77 -1.54 -6.72 -8.93
CA GLU A 77 -0.98 -7.77 -9.78
C GLU A 77 -0.46 -7.21 -11.10
N LYS A 78 -1.19 -6.30 -11.74
CA LYS A 78 -0.72 -5.62 -12.97
C LYS A 78 0.58 -4.86 -12.76
N VAL A 79 0.78 -4.25 -11.59
CA VAL A 79 2.03 -3.56 -11.25
C VAL A 79 3.18 -4.56 -11.10
N VAL A 80 2.95 -5.67 -10.39
CA VAL A 80 3.93 -6.76 -10.25
C VAL A 80 4.30 -7.31 -11.63
N ASN A 81 3.32 -7.74 -12.43
CA ASN A 81 3.58 -8.32 -13.75
C ASN A 81 4.33 -7.35 -14.66
N LYS A 82 3.92 -6.07 -14.68
CA LYS A 82 4.59 -5.06 -15.51
C LYS A 82 6.00 -4.74 -15.04
N SER A 83 6.28 -4.84 -13.73
CA SER A 83 7.62 -4.66 -13.19
C SER A 83 8.60 -5.76 -13.64
N TYR A 84 8.14 -7.00 -13.80
CA TYR A 84 8.96 -8.08 -14.35
C TYR A 84 9.32 -7.83 -15.82
N GLU A 85 8.38 -7.32 -16.60
CA GLU A 85 8.63 -6.97 -18.01
C GLU A 85 9.63 -5.82 -18.18
N LEU A 86 9.61 -4.84 -17.28
CA LEU A 86 10.34 -3.58 -17.44
C LEU A 86 11.66 -3.50 -16.64
N PHE A 87 11.69 -4.09 -15.45
CA PHE A 87 12.72 -3.81 -14.45
C PHE A 87 13.29 -5.07 -13.76
N GLY A 88 12.89 -6.27 -14.18
CA GLY A 88 13.33 -7.52 -13.57
C GLY A 88 12.53 -7.95 -12.33
N GLY A 89 11.48 -7.22 -11.98
CA GLY A 89 10.54 -7.58 -10.92
C GLY A 89 10.39 -6.52 -9.83
N LEU A 90 9.39 -6.73 -8.98
CA LEU A 90 9.10 -5.95 -7.77
C LEU A 90 8.71 -6.97 -6.70
N TRP A 91 9.48 -7.05 -5.62
CA TRP A 91 9.17 -7.89 -4.45
C TRP A 91 9.23 -7.09 -3.15
N GLY A 92 8.64 -7.66 -2.11
CA GLY A 92 8.46 -6.99 -0.83
C GLY A 92 7.30 -5.97 -0.84
N PRO A 93 7.36 -4.95 0.02
CA PRO A 93 6.26 -4.01 0.22
C PRO A 93 6.20 -2.93 -0.87
N PHE A 94 4.99 -2.62 -1.32
CA PHE A 94 4.72 -1.48 -2.19
C PHE A 94 3.34 -0.86 -1.89
N CYS A 95 3.12 0.35 -2.38
CA CYS A 95 1.84 1.06 -2.22
C CYS A 95 1.33 1.61 -3.55
N LEU A 96 0.05 1.40 -3.79
CA LEU A 96 -0.70 2.13 -4.81
C LEU A 96 -1.44 3.27 -4.12
N GLU A 97 -1.09 4.49 -4.48
CA GLU A 97 -1.72 5.68 -3.92
C GLU A 97 -2.88 6.08 -4.82
N THR A 98 -4.08 6.01 -4.27
CA THR A 98 -5.31 6.05 -5.06
C THR A 98 -6.36 6.95 -4.46
N VAL A 99 -7.22 7.48 -5.32
CA VAL A 99 -8.53 8.01 -4.96
C VAL A 99 -9.62 7.11 -5.54
N VAL A 100 -10.73 6.96 -4.80
CA VAL A 100 -11.93 6.25 -5.27
C VAL A 100 -13.02 7.29 -5.50
N ASN A 101 -13.52 7.37 -6.73
CA ASN A 101 -14.59 8.31 -7.05
C ASN A 101 -15.98 7.79 -6.61
N ASP A 102 -17.00 8.64 -6.76
CA ASP A 102 -18.41 8.34 -6.49
C ASP A 102 -18.98 7.17 -7.31
N LYS A 103 -18.34 6.83 -8.43
CA LYS A 103 -18.64 5.66 -9.28
C LYS A 103 -17.84 4.41 -8.88
N LEU A 104 -17.17 4.41 -7.73
CA LEU A 104 -16.37 3.29 -7.21
C LEU A 104 -15.19 2.91 -8.12
N GLN A 105 -14.63 3.87 -8.85
CA GLN A 105 -13.49 3.68 -9.73
C GLN A 105 -12.21 4.21 -9.08
N PHE A 106 -11.19 3.36 -9.06
CA PHE A 106 -9.86 3.75 -8.63
C PHE A 106 -9.16 4.64 -9.66
N LYS A 107 -8.49 5.68 -9.18
CA LYS A 107 -7.49 6.44 -9.92
C LYS A 107 -6.19 6.41 -9.13
N VAL A 108 -5.17 5.78 -9.71
CA VAL A 108 -3.81 5.73 -9.16
C VAL A 108 -3.10 7.01 -9.58
N PHE A 109 -2.49 7.71 -8.64
CA PHE A 109 -1.69 8.91 -8.91
C PHE A 109 -0.20 8.70 -8.62
N GLU A 110 0.15 7.76 -7.74
CA GLU A 110 1.54 7.42 -7.43
C GLU A 110 1.68 5.92 -7.09
N ILE A 111 2.86 5.37 -7.39
CA ILE A 111 3.28 4.04 -6.96
C ILE A 111 4.55 4.19 -6.12
N SER A 112 4.48 3.80 -4.86
CA SER A 112 5.66 3.70 -4.00
C SER A 112 6.18 2.25 -4.03
N THR A 113 7.35 2.02 -4.62
CA THR A 113 8.00 0.69 -4.73
C THR A 113 8.80 0.29 -3.48
N ARG A 114 8.33 0.73 -2.32
CA ARG A 114 8.92 0.47 -1.00
C ARG A 114 7.85 0.60 0.09
N ILE A 115 8.23 0.31 1.33
CA ILE A 115 7.44 0.63 2.51
C ILE A 115 7.16 2.15 2.59
N VAL A 116 5.97 2.51 3.06
CA VAL A 116 5.49 3.89 3.19
C VAL A 116 5.07 4.20 4.63
N ALA A 117 5.02 5.47 5.01
CA ALA A 117 4.63 5.89 6.36
C ALA A 117 3.22 5.41 6.78
N GLY A 118 2.33 5.20 5.80
CA GLY A 118 1.00 4.64 6.00
C GLY A 118 0.99 3.26 6.68
N THR A 119 2.11 2.53 6.70
CA THR A 119 2.20 1.26 7.43
C THR A 119 2.39 1.43 8.94
N ASN A 120 2.82 2.61 9.40
CA ASN A 120 3.18 2.86 10.80
C ASN A 120 2.03 2.70 11.81
N PRO A 121 0.76 3.00 11.49
CA PRO A 121 -0.35 2.73 12.40
C PRO A 121 -0.58 1.23 12.69
N PHE A 122 0.04 0.34 11.92
CA PHE A 122 -0.23 -1.11 11.90
C PHE A 122 0.92 -1.95 12.48
N ILE A 123 1.59 -1.45 13.54
CA ILE A 123 2.70 -2.17 14.20
C ILE A 123 2.24 -3.50 14.80
N SER A 124 1.02 -3.54 15.34
CA SER A 124 0.44 -4.71 16.02
C SER A 124 -0.55 -5.48 15.15
N GLY A 125 -0.44 -5.37 13.82
CA GLY A 125 -1.38 -5.97 12.87
C GLY A 125 -2.34 -4.96 12.24
N SER A 126 -3.23 -5.47 11.39
CA SER A 126 -4.28 -4.71 10.73
C SER A 126 -5.48 -5.62 10.44
N PRO A 127 -6.68 -5.06 10.16
CA PRO A 127 -7.84 -5.86 9.76
C PRO A 127 -7.60 -6.80 8.57
N TYR A 128 -6.62 -6.48 7.71
CA TYR A 128 -6.25 -7.31 6.55
C TYR A 128 -5.12 -8.28 6.89
N ALA A 129 -4.05 -7.79 7.53
CA ALA A 129 -2.90 -8.62 7.89
C ALA A 129 -3.32 -9.76 8.83
N ASP A 130 -4.23 -9.51 9.77
CA ASP A 130 -4.68 -10.50 10.74
C ASP A 130 -5.45 -11.67 10.12
N LEU A 131 -5.94 -11.53 8.88
CA LEU A 131 -6.55 -12.64 8.12
C LEU A 131 -5.52 -13.63 7.58
N ILE A 132 -4.24 -13.22 7.52
CA ILE A 132 -3.12 -14.01 6.97
C ILE A 132 -2.17 -14.40 8.11
N TYR A 133 -1.73 -13.40 8.87
CA TYR A 133 -0.77 -13.48 9.96
C TYR A 133 -1.18 -12.54 11.11
N PRO A 134 -1.83 -13.07 12.16
CA PRO A 134 -2.25 -12.26 13.31
C PRO A 134 -1.09 -11.49 13.95
N GLY A 135 -1.29 -10.18 14.16
CA GLY A 135 -0.36 -9.30 14.87
C GLY A 135 0.85 -8.83 14.05
N LEU A 136 0.81 -9.00 12.72
CA LEU A 136 1.97 -8.79 11.86
C LEU A 136 1.95 -7.41 11.18
N SER A 137 3.01 -6.63 11.39
CA SER A 137 3.26 -5.38 10.66
C SER A 137 3.93 -5.62 9.31
N THR A 138 3.95 -4.62 8.43
CA THR A 138 4.70 -4.69 7.17
C THR A 138 6.21 -4.93 7.40
N GLY A 139 6.80 -4.31 8.42
CA GLY A 139 8.20 -4.57 8.77
C GLY A 139 8.44 -6.01 9.25
N ALA A 140 7.54 -6.54 10.07
CA ALA A 140 7.59 -7.94 10.48
C ALA A 140 7.39 -8.89 9.28
N ARG A 141 6.56 -8.51 8.29
CA ARG A 141 6.37 -9.28 7.05
C ARG A 141 7.65 -9.40 6.24
N MET A 142 8.39 -8.29 6.09
CA MET A 142 9.68 -8.27 5.40
C MET A 142 10.69 -9.16 6.11
N ALA A 143 10.79 -9.04 7.45
CA ALA A 143 11.70 -9.88 8.23
C ALA A 143 11.35 -11.37 8.11
N MET A 144 10.05 -11.69 8.04
CA MET A 144 9.57 -13.05 7.83
C MET A 144 9.99 -13.59 6.46
N GLU A 145 9.80 -12.82 5.39
CA GLU A 145 10.23 -13.19 4.02
C GLU A 145 11.73 -13.48 3.97
N ILE A 146 12.56 -12.58 4.50
CA ILE A 146 14.01 -12.73 4.54
C ILE A 146 14.41 -14.01 5.30
N ARG A 147 13.80 -14.23 6.47
CA ARG A 147 14.06 -15.43 7.30
C ARG A 147 13.72 -16.71 6.55
N ASP A 148 12.57 -16.73 5.87
CA ASP A 148 12.07 -17.93 5.21
C ASP A 148 12.85 -18.22 3.91
N ALA A 149 13.22 -17.18 3.16
CA ALA A 149 14.13 -17.28 2.02
C ALA A 149 15.53 -17.78 2.43
N ALA A 150 16.08 -17.28 3.53
CA ALA A 150 17.37 -17.75 4.06
C ALA A 150 17.31 -19.23 4.46
N LYS A 151 16.24 -19.67 5.13
CA LYS A 151 16.04 -21.09 5.47
C LYS A 151 15.90 -21.98 4.24
N ALA A 152 15.30 -21.47 3.17
CA ALA A 152 15.15 -22.17 1.90
C ALA A 152 16.43 -22.15 1.03
N GLY A 153 17.49 -21.46 1.44
CA GLY A 153 18.69 -21.27 0.61
C GLY A 153 18.45 -20.36 -0.60
N LYS A 154 17.38 -19.55 -0.58
CA LYS A 154 16.93 -18.68 -1.69
C LYS A 154 17.10 -17.18 -1.40
N LEU A 155 17.86 -16.82 -0.37
CA LEU A 155 18.04 -15.40 -0.01
C LEU A 155 18.59 -14.55 -1.16
N SER A 156 19.43 -15.13 -2.04
CA SER A 156 19.95 -14.44 -3.21
C SER A 156 18.88 -14.02 -4.21
N GLU A 157 17.71 -14.67 -4.22
CA GLU A 157 16.58 -14.30 -5.09
C GLU A 157 15.90 -13.00 -4.63
N LEU A 158 16.10 -12.57 -3.38
CA LEU A 158 15.53 -11.35 -2.82
C LEU A 158 16.53 -10.18 -2.76
N MET A 159 17.77 -10.39 -3.20
CA MET A 159 18.86 -9.42 -3.14
C MET A 159 19.21 -8.92 -4.55
N SER A 160 19.40 -7.62 -4.69
CA SER A 160 19.82 -6.97 -5.95
C SER A 160 21.24 -6.42 -5.83
#